data_AF-A0A9E3EES8-F1
#
_entry.id   AF-A0A9E3EES8-F1
#
_cell.length_a   1.000
_cell.length_b   1.000
_cell.length_c   1.000
_cell.angle_alpha   90.00
_cell.angle_beta   90.00
_cell.angle_gamma   90.00
#
_symmetry.space_group_name_H-M   'P 1'
#
loop_
_entity.id
_entity.type
_entity.pdbx_description
1 polymer ?
#
loop_
_entity_poly.entity_id
_entity_poly.type
_entity_poly.pdbx_seq_one_letter_code
_entity_poly.pdbx_strand_id
1 'polypeptide(L)'
;AGWFGPAALASLTATQQLLRPVPLLASSWSLVARADLARRREAADWGGFVRILGAALAGGLLIAAAWTGLAHACWGLVSAHVFAGKYAQDGWIVLLWGISAGVGFGQVVVSAGLQALREFKALALANAAASAVAAGAVLAVARLYGVGGSVAGTAAGQAFEFAVMAVVLTVFLNRLRRA
;
A
#
# COMPACT_ATOMS: atom_id res chain seq x y z
N ALA A 1 -13.86 10.80 14.88
CA ALA A 1 -13.41 11.77 15.91
C ALA A 1 -13.95 11.49 17.31
N GLY A 2 -15.18 10.97 17.47
CA GLY A 2 -15.84 10.91 18.79
C GLY A 2 -15.32 9.92 19.84
N TRP A 3 -14.56 8.87 19.49
CA TRP A 3 -14.24 7.79 20.45
C TRP A 3 -12.78 7.73 20.93
N PHE A 4 -11.80 8.09 20.08
CA PHE A 4 -10.36 8.03 20.43
C PHE A 4 -9.74 9.38 20.81
N GLY A 5 -10.51 10.46 20.69
CA GLY A 5 -10.07 11.82 20.99
C GLY A 5 -9.08 12.42 19.98
N PRO A 6 -8.84 13.74 20.02
CA PRO A 6 -7.94 14.45 19.11
C PRO A 6 -6.47 13.98 19.20
N ALA A 7 -6.03 13.55 20.39
CA ALA A 7 -4.66 13.12 20.64
C ALA A 7 -4.28 11.83 19.87
N ALA A 8 -5.19 10.87 19.81
CA ALA A 8 -5.01 9.64 19.04
C ALA A 8 -4.91 9.90 17.53
N LEU A 9 -5.76 10.80 17.02
CA LEU A 9 -5.73 11.19 15.61
C LEU A 9 -4.42 11.92 15.27
N ALA A 10 -3.93 12.76 16.17
CA ALA A 10 -2.66 13.46 16.00
C ALA A 10 -1.48 12.49 15.97
N SER A 11 -1.45 11.48 16.86
CA SER A 11 -0.44 10.41 16.88
C SER A 11 -0.42 9.61 15.57
N LEU A 12 -1.59 9.18 15.08
CA LEU A 12 -1.72 8.49 13.79
C LEU A 12 -1.20 9.35 12.63
N THR A 13 -1.59 10.61 12.60
CA THR A 13 -1.22 11.51 11.50
C THR A 13 0.27 11.83 11.50
N ALA A 14 0.84 12.10 12.68
CA ALA A 14 2.26 12.39 12.84
C ALA A 14 3.14 11.22 12.39
N THR A 15 2.79 10.00 12.79
CA THR A 15 3.52 8.79 12.39
C THR A 15 3.35 8.48 10.90
N GLN A 16 2.16 8.71 10.34
CA GLN A 16 1.88 8.49 8.91
C GLN A 16 2.61 9.48 8.00
N GLN A 17 2.80 10.74 8.44
CA GLN A 17 3.41 11.80 7.62
C GLN A 17 4.81 11.42 7.12
N LEU A 18 5.60 10.74 7.94
CA LEU A 18 6.96 10.32 7.57
C LEU A 18 6.98 9.30 6.43
N LEU A 19 5.89 8.56 6.19
CA LEU A 19 5.84 7.51 5.17
C LEU A 19 5.22 7.94 3.84
N ARG A 20 4.79 9.20 3.72
CA ARG A 20 4.26 9.78 2.47
C ARG A 20 5.16 9.63 1.24
N PRO A 21 6.51 9.59 1.34
CA PRO A 21 7.36 9.36 0.17
C PRO A 21 7.08 8.04 -0.55
N VAL A 22 6.66 6.98 0.16
CA VAL A 22 6.42 5.67 -0.44
C VAL A 22 5.22 5.69 -1.41
N PRO A 23 4.02 6.17 -1.02
CA PRO A 23 2.90 6.37 -1.94
C PRO A 23 3.20 7.32 -3.12
N LEU A 24 4.00 8.36 -2.87
CA LEU A 24 4.42 9.30 -3.92
C LEU A 24 5.26 8.59 -4.98
N LEU A 25 6.26 7.82 -4.56
CA LEU A 25 7.07 7.00 -5.47
C LEU A 25 6.22 6.01 -6.26
N ALA A 26 5.27 5.33 -5.61
CA ALA A 26 4.35 4.40 -6.27
C ALA A 26 3.56 5.09 -7.38
N SER A 27 3.01 6.27 -7.08
CA SER A 27 2.21 7.07 -8.00
C SER A 27 3.05 7.57 -9.18
N SER A 28 4.23 8.13 -8.91
CA SER A 28 5.19 8.58 -9.93
C SER A 28 5.62 7.45 -10.86
N TRP A 29 5.96 6.28 -10.31
CA TRP A 29 6.28 5.10 -11.10
C TRP A 29 5.09 4.68 -11.98
N SER A 30 3.86 4.67 -11.43
CA SER A 30 2.68 4.21 -12.14
C SER A 30 2.34 5.04 -13.37
N LEU A 31 2.63 6.36 -13.35
CA LEU A 31 2.39 7.26 -14.47
C LEU A 31 3.23 6.87 -15.68
N VAL A 32 4.51 6.54 -15.46
CA VAL A 32 5.44 6.14 -16.53
C VAL A 32 5.21 4.68 -16.92
N ALA A 33 4.94 3.80 -15.96
CA ALA A 33 4.79 2.38 -16.18
C ALA A 33 3.59 2.03 -17.07
N ARG A 34 2.47 2.77 -16.98
CA ARG A 34 1.26 2.49 -17.78
C ARG A 34 1.53 2.50 -19.29
N ALA A 35 2.32 3.46 -19.77
CA ALA A 35 2.68 3.55 -21.17
C ALA A 35 3.56 2.37 -21.61
N ASP A 36 4.56 1.99 -20.80
CA ASP A 36 5.41 0.83 -21.10
C ASP A 36 4.62 -0.49 -21.06
N LEU A 37 3.74 -0.66 -20.07
CA LEU A 37 2.88 -1.82 -19.95
C LEU A 37 1.90 -1.94 -21.13
N ALA A 38 1.33 -0.83 -21.59
CA ALA A 38 0.48 -0.80 -22.78
C ALA A 38 1.26 -1.22 -24.04
N ARG A 39 2.46 -0.67 -24.24
CA ARG A 39 3.34 -1.05 -25.36
C ARG A 39 3.70 -2.54 -25.34
N ARG A 40 4.05 -3.09 -24.17
CA ARG A 40 4.35 -4.52 -24.02
C ARG A 40 3.15 -5.41 -24.28
N ARG A 41 1.96 -4.98 -23.83
CA ARG A 41 0.70 -5.66 -24.14
C ARG A 41 0.46 -5.71 -25.65
N GLU A 42 0.64 -4.60 -26.36
CA GLU A 42 0.46 -4.53 -27.82
C GLU A 42 1.45 -5.44 -28.56
N ALA A 43 2.68 -5.55 -28.06
CA ALA A 43 3.70 -6.46 -28.58
C ALA A 43 3.54 -7.92 -28.11
N ALA A 44 2.51 -8.25 -27.32
CA ALA A 44 2.32 -9.54 -26.66
C ALA A 44 3.53 -10.03 -25.83
N ASP A 45 4.38 -9.11 -25.35
CA ASP A 45 5.55 -9.39 -24.51
C ASP A 45 5.13 -9.61 -23.05
N TRP A 46 4.48 -10.75 -22.77
CA TRP A 46 4.01 -11.11 -21.43
C TRP A 46 5.15 -11.44 -20.45
N GLY A 47 6.32 -11.77 -20.96
CA GLY A 47 7.53 -12.00 -20.15
C GLY A 47 8.05 -10.68 -19.59
N GLY A 48 8.26 -9.70 -20.46
CA GLY A 48 8.66 -8.36 -20.06
C GLY A 48 7.60 -7.63 -19.23
N PHE A 49 6.31 -7.85 -19.53
CA PHE A 49 5.21 -7.32 -18.72
C PHE A 49 5.28 -7.79 -17.26
N VAL A 50 5.48 -9.09 -17.03
CA VAL A 50 5.62 -9.62 -15.66
C VAL A 50 6.93 -9.18 -15.03
N ARG A 51 8.02 -9.10 -15.80
CA ARG A 51 9.33 -8.69 -15.28
C ARG A 51 9.31 -7.26 -14.76
N ILE A 52 8.68 -6.32 -15.47
CA ILE A 52 8.62 -4.92 -14.99
C ILE A 52 7.74 -4.79 -13.73
N LEU A 53 6.62 -5.52 -13.66
CA LEU A 53 5.78 -5.54 -12.46
C LEU A 53 6.50 -6.17 -11.27
N GLY A 54 7.19 -7.30 -11.48
CA GLY A 54 7.98 -7.97 -10.45
C GLY A 54 9.14 -7.12 -9.96
N ALA A 55 9.87 -6.47 -10.87
CA ALA A 55 10.97 -5.56 -10.53
C ALA A 55 10.46 -4.34 -9.76
N ALA A 56 9.32 -3.75 -10.15
CA ALA A 56 8.70 -2.65 -9.45
C ALA A 56 8.21 -3.05 -8.06
N LEU A 57 7.60 -4.23 -7.93
CA LEU A 57 7.15 -4.74 -6.64
C LEU A 57 8.34 -4.99 -5.70
N ALA A 58 9.38 -5.68 -6.17
CA ALA A 58 10.58 -5.95 -5.38
C ALA A 58 11.31 -4.65 -4.99
N GLY A 59 11.56 -3.77 -5.96
CA GLY A 59 12.22 -2.48 -5.71
C GLY A 59 11.41 -1.58 -4.78
N GLY A 60 10.09 -1.51 -4.99
CA GLY A 60 9.18 -0.75 -4.15
C GLY A 60 9.12 -1.26 -2.71
N LEU A 61 9.04 -2.58 -2.51
CA LEU A 61 9.08 -3.19 -1.17
C LEU A 61 10.42 -2.97 -0.47
N LEU A 62 11.54 -3.06 -1.20
CA LEU A 62 12.86 -2.77 -0.66
C LEU A 62 12.97 -1.30 -0.21
N ILE A 63 12.52 -0.36 -1.04
CA ILE A 63 12.51 1.07 -0.70
C ILE A 63 11.57 1.34 0.49
N ALA A 64 10.37 0.75 0.48
CA ALA A 64 9.42 0.90 1.58
C ALA A 64 9.99 0.36 2.90
N ALA A 65 10.63 -0.81 2.88
CA ALA A 65 11.28 -1.40 4.05
C ALA A 65 12.47 -0.54 4.53
N ALA A 66 13.33 -0.11 3.62
CA ALA A 66 14.48 0.74 3.94
C ALA A 66 14.05 2.08 4.54
N TRP A 67 13.06 2.73 3.92
CA TRP A 67 12.54 4.02 4.40
C TRP A 67 11.83 3.88 5.75
N THR A 68 11.02 2.84 5.93
CA THR A 68 10.36 2.54 7.22
C THR A 68 11.39 2.26 8.30
N GLY A 69 12.41 1.44 8.00
CA GLY A 69 13.49 1.13 8.93
C GLY A 69 14.26 2.38 9.36
N LEU A 70 14.58 3.26 8.39
CA LEU A 70 15.21 4.54 8.67
C LEU A 70 14.31 5.45 9.53
N ALA A 71 13.03 5.56 9.19
CA ALA A 71 12.07 6.38 9.94
C ALA A 71 11.90 5.88 11.38
N HIS A 72 11.88 4.56 11.58
CA HIS A 72 11.80 3.95 12.92
C HIS A 72 13.10 4.16 13.71
N ALA A 73 14.27 3.91 13.11
CA ALA A 73 15.57 4.11 13.76
C ALA A 73 15.80 5.57 14.17
N CYS A 74 15.36 6.52 13.35
CA CYS A 74 15.45 7.95 13.64
C CYS A 74 14.29 8.49 14.49
N TRP A 75 13.32 7.66 14.92
CA TRP A 75 12.11 8.14 15.59
C TRP A 75 12.40 8.88 16.90
N GLY A 76 13.40 8.46 17.67
CA GLY A 76 13.84 9.17 18.87
C GLY A 76 14.29 10.60 18.57
N LEU A 77 15.04 10.80 17.47
CA LEU A 77 15.49 12.13 17.04
C LEU A 77 14.32 12.97 16.50
N VAL A 78 13.44 12.36 15.70
CA VAL A 78 12.27 13.03 15.13
C VAL A 78 11.29 13.46 16.22
N SER A 79 10.97 12.57 17.16
CA SER A 79 10.09 12.91 18.29
C SER A 79 10.68 14.02 19.14
N ALA A 80 11.98 13.97 19.44
CA ALA A 80 12.65 15.00 20.24
C ALA A 80 12.70 16.38 19.54
N HIS A 81 13.11 16.44 18.26
CA HIS A 81 13.42 17.71 17.58
C HIS A 81 12.27 18.25 16.73
N VAL A 82 11.48 17.37 16.09
CA VAL A 82 10.38 17.78 15.20
C VAL A 82 9.07 17.89 15.96
N PHE A 83 8.82 16.97 16.89
CA PHE A 83 7.59 16.94 17.69
C PHE A 83 7.77 17.45 19.13
N ALA A 84 8.93 18.04 19.47
CA ALA A 84 9.22 18.62 20.79
C ALA A 84 8.98 17.62 21.95
N GLY A 85 9.40 16.37 21.77
CA GLY A 85 9.24 15.27 22.74
C GLY A 85 7.86 14.60 22.73
N LYS A 86 6.91 15.07 21.91
CA LYS A 86 5.59 14.44 21.77
C LYS A 86 5.71 13.16 20.95
N TYR A 87 4.85 12.17 21.25
CA TYR A 87 4.74 10.90 20.51
C TYR A 87 5.98 9.99 20.57
N ALA A 88 6.87 10.16 21.56
CA ALA A 88 8.08 9.34 21.72
C ALA A 88 7.76 7.82 21.81
N GLN A 89 6.62 7.46 22.40
CA GLN A 89 6.15 6.08 22.56
C GLN A 89 5.49 5.50 21.29
N ASP A 90 5.25 6.31 20.24
CA ASP A 90 4.47 5.90 19.07
C ASP A 90 5.33 5.35 17.93
N GLY A 91 6.62 5.12 18.17
CA GLY A 91 7.56 4.63 17.15
C GLY A 91 7.21 3.27 16.56
N TRP A 92 6.44 2.44 17.28
CA TRP A 92 5.94 1.16 16.78
C TRP A 92 4.82 1.32 15.74
N ILE A 93 4.06 2.42 15.79
CA ILE A 93 2.99 2.72 14.81
C ILE A 93 3.60 3.01 13.43
N VAL A 94 4.82 3.57 13.40
CA VAL A 94 5.59 3.78 12.15
C VAL A 94 5.84 2.46 11.43
N LEU A 95 6.13 1.37 12.16
CA LEU A 95 6.32 0.05 11.55
C LEU A 95 5.04 -0.49 10.92
N LEU A 96 3.89 -0.33 11.60
CA LEU A 96 2.59 -0.72 11.05
C LEU A 96 2.25 0.08 9.78
N TRP A 97 2.50 1.39 9.81
CA TRP A 97 2.35 2.21 8.62
C TRP A 97 3.29 1.80 7.49
N GLY A 98 4.50 1.33 7.80
CA GLY A 98 5.45 0.84 6.81
C GLY A 98 4.96 -0.41 6.10
N ILE A 99 4.36 -1.35 6.84
CA ILE A 99 3.69 -2.52 6.27
C ILE A 99 2.55 -2.07 5.36
N SER A 100 1.68 -1.18 5.85
CA SER A 100 0.57 -0.61 5.07
C SER A 100 1.06 0.10 3.79
N ALA A 101 2.15 0.86 3.87
CA ALA A 101 2.74 1.57 2.73
C ALA A 101 3.33 0.59 1.70
N GLY A 102 3.99 -0.49 2.15
CA GLY A 102 4.51 -1.54 1.27
C GLY A 102 3.40 -2.28 0.53
N VAL A 103 2.33 -2.65 1.25
CA VAL A 103 1.13 -3.25 0.63
C VAL A 103 0.49 -2.28 -0.35
N GLY A 104 0.32 -1.02 0.04
CA GLY A 104 -0.23 0.04 -0.83
C GLY A 104 0.60 0.26 -2.09
N PHE A 105 1.93 0.19 -2.01
CA PHE A 105 2.79 0.22 -3.19
C PHE A 105 2.48 -0.96 -4.11
N GLY A 106 2.36 -2.17 -3.56
CA GLY A 106 1.98 -3.37 -4.32
C GLY A 106 0.63 -3.21 -5.01
N GLN A 107 -0.37 -2.63 -4.34
CA GLN A 107 -1.67 -2.33 -4.95
C GLN A 107 -1.52 -1.44 -6.19
N VAL A 108 -0.73 -0.37 -6.10
CA VAL A 108 -0.48 0.54 -7.23
C VAL A 108 0.17 -0.19 -8.41
N VAL A 109 1.14 -1.07 -8.14
CA VAL A 109 1.81 -1.88 -9.17
C VAL A 109 0.82 -2.80 -9.89
N VAL A 110 0.04 -3.57 -9.14
CA VAL A 110 -0.93 -4.51 -9.72
C VAL A 110 -2.06 -3.75 -10.43
N SER A 111 -2.50 -2.62 -9.87
CA SER A 111 -3.50 -1.73 -10.45
C SER A 111 -3.04 -1.21 -11.82
N ALA A 112 -1.79 -0.76 -11.94
CA ALA A 112 -1.24 -0.33 -13.22
C ALA A 112 -1.23 -1.47 -14.26
N GLY A 113 -0.93 -2.69 -13.84
CA GLY A 113 -1.00 -3.89 -14.70
C GLY A 113 -2.42 -4.16 -15.22
N LEU A 114 -3.42 -4.19 -14.32
CA LEU A 114 -4.82 -4.42 -14.69
C LEU A 114 -5.38 -3.29 -15.58
N GLN A 115 -5.01 -2.04 -15.30
CA GLN A 115 -5.37 -0.89 -16.14
C GLN A 115 -4.78 -1.00 -17.54
N ALA A 116 -3.51 -1.43 -17.67
CA ALA A 116 -2.90 -1.67 -18.97
C ALA A 116 -3.61 -2.79 -19.75
N LEU A 117 -4.15 -3.79 -19.05
CA LEU A 117 -5.01 -4.84 -19.63
C LEU A 117 -6.45 -4.36 -19.92
N ARG A 118 -6.83 -3.14 -19.53
CA ARG A 118 -8.20 -2.58 -19.63
C ARG A 118 -9.25 -3.34 -18.80
N GLU A 119 -8.82 -4.05 -17.75
CA GLU A 119 -9.68 -4.83 -16.86
C GLU A 119 -10.28 -3.96 -15.72
N PHE A 120 -10.95 -2.87 -16.09
CA PHE A 120 -11.49 -1.91 -15.13
C PHE A 120 -12.63 -2.49 -14.27
N LYS A 121 -13.39 -3.46 -14.80
CA LYS A 121 -14.49 -4.11 -14.06
C LYS A 121 -13.96 -4.92 -12.88
N ALA A 122 -12.92 -5.72 -13.10
CA ALA A 122 -12.32 -6.51 -12.02
C ALA A 122 -11.68 -5.62 -10.97
N LEU A 123 -11.06 -4.51 -11.40
CA LEU A 123 -10.48 -3.51 -10.51
C LEU A 123 -11.54 -2.82 -9.64
N ALA A 124 -12.68 -2.45 -10.21
CA ALA A 124 -13.80 -1.84 -9.47
C ALA A 124 -14.38 -2.79 -8.43
N LEU A 125 -14.58 -4.07 -8.78
CA LEU A 125 -15.09 -5.07 -7.85
C LEU A 125 -14.10 -5.37 -6.72
N ALA A 126 -12.81 -5.48 -7.02
CA ALA A 126 -11.77 -5.66 -6.01
C ALA A 126 -11.75 -4.49 -5.02
N ASN A 127 -11.81 -3.25 -5.52
CA ASN A 127 -11.86 -2.04 -4.68
C ASN A 127 -13.10 -1.98 -3.79
N ALA A 128 -14.27 -2.32 -4.34
CA ALA A 128 -15.52 -2.34 -3.58
C ALA A 128 -15.49 -3.39 -2.46
N ALA A 129 -15.02 -4.61 -2.76
CA ALA A 129 -14.88 -5.68 -1.77
C ALA A 129 -13.84 -5.31 -0.69
N ALA A 130 -12.70 -4.76 -1.10
CA ALA A 130 -11.67 -4.30 -0.18
C ALA A 130 -12.15 -3.18 0.73
N SER A 131 -12.92 -2.23 0.21
CA SER A 131 -13.51 -1.15 1.00
C SER A 131 -14.46 -1.69 2.07
N ALA A 132 -15.26 -2.70 1.74
CA ALA A 132 -16.14 -3.37 2.71
C ALA A 132 -15.34 -4.12 3.79
N VAL A 133 -14.30 -4.86 3.39
CA VAL A 133 -13.41 -5.57 4.31
C VAL A 133 -12.67 -4.58 5.22
N ALA A 134 -12.13 -3.50 4.68
CA ALA A 134 -11.44 -2.45 5.43
C ALA A 134 -12.38 -1.80 6.44
N ALA A 135 -13.60 -1.42 6.02
CA ALA A 135 -14.60 -0.83 6.91
C ALA A 135 -14.96 -1.82 8.05
N GLY A 136 -15.22 -3.08 7.72
CA GLY A 136 -15.51 -4.12 8.71
C GLY A 136 -14.35 -4.37 9.67
N ALA A 137 -13.13 -4.48 9.16
CA ALA A 137 -11.93 -4.73 9.95
C ALA A 137 -11.60 -3.53 10.85
N VAL A 138 -11.69 -2.30 10.35
CA VAL A 138 -11.49 -1.10 11.18
C VAL A 138 -12.54 -1.05 12.30
N LEU A 139 -13.82 -1.29 11.99
CA LEU A 139 -14.88 -1.29 13.01
C LEU A 139 -14.72 -2.40 14.05
N ALA A 140 -14.26 -3.59 13.65
CA ALA A 140 -14.06 -4.73 14.54
C ALA A 140 -12.78 -4.59 15.39
N VAL A 141 -11.66 -4.22 14.77
CA VAL A 141 -10.33 -4.20 15.41
C VAL A 141 -10.12 -2.93 16.22
N ALA A 142 -10.68 -1.78 15.81
CA ALA A 142 -10.64 -0.57 16.62
C ALA A 142 -11.33 -0.76 17.98
N ARG A 143 -12.35 -1.62 18.06
CA ARG A 143 -13.04 -1.95 19.32
C ARG A 143 -12.17 -2.77 20.29
N LEU A 144 -11.19 -3.52 19.79
CA LEU A 144 -10.38 -4.46 20.59
C LEU A 144 -8.99 -3.93 20.92
N TYR A 145 -8.35 -3.20 19.99
CA TYR A 145 -6.94 -2.80 20.09
C TYR A 145 -6.70 -1.28 19.98
N GLY A 146 -7.77 -0.49 20.05
CA GLY A 146 -7.71 0.97 20.00
C GLY A 146 -7.13 1.52 18.70
N VAL A 147 -6.26 2.52 18.82
CA VAL A 147 -5.77 3.35 17.70
C VAL A 147 -4.88 2.56 16.73
N GLY A 148 -3.98 1.72 17.25
CA GLY A 148 -3.16 0.83 16.40
C GLY A 148 -3.99 -0.25 15.70
N GLY A 149 -5.09 -0.67 16.31
CA GLY A 149 -6.07 -1.56 15.69
C GLY A 149 -6.70 -0.99 14.41
N SER A 150 -6.83 0.34 14.33
CA SER A 150 -7.33 1.00 13.11
C SER A 150 -6.32 0.89 11.96
N VAL A 151 -5.02 1.06 12.23
CA VAL A 151 -3.95 0.91 11.22
C VAL A 151 -3.87 -0.54 10.75
N ALA A 152 -3.95 -1.50 11.67
CA ALA A 152 -3.98 -2.92 11.34
C ALA A 152 -5.21 -3.28 10.48
N GLY A 153 -6.39 -2.73 10.81
CA GLY A 153 -7.60 -2.91 10.02
C GLY A 153 -7.48 -2.34 8.60
N THR A 154 -6.88 -1.17 8.44
CA THR A 154 -6.57 -0.59 7.12
C THR A 154 -5.59 -1.46 6.35
N ALA A 155 -4.49 -1.88 6.97
CA ALA A 155 -3.50 -2.76 6.35
C ALA A 155 -4.10 -4.10 5.90
N ALA A 156 -5.01 -4.68 6.70
CA ALA A 156 -5.72 -5.91 6.35
C ALA A 156 -6.62 -5.72 5.12
N GLY A 157 -7.38 -4.63 5.06
CA GLY A 157 -8.18 -4.28 3.88
C GLY A 157 -7.33 -4.09 2.63
N GLN A 158 -6.19 -3.40 2.77
CA GLN A 158 -5.25 -3.20 1.66
C GLN A 158 -4.63 -4.52 1.19
N ALA A 159 -4.26 -5.40 2.12
CA ALA A 159 -3.68 -6.70 1.81
C ALA A 159 -4.67 -7.60 1.08
N PHE A 160 -5.94 -7.57 1.51
CA PHE A 160 -7.02 -8.28 0.82
C PHE A 160 -7.19 -7.77 -0.62
N GLU A 161 -7.27 -6.47 -0.83
CA GLU A 161 -7.37 -5.88 -2.17
C GLU A 161 -6.19 -6.30 -3.05
N PHE A 162 -4.97 -6.18 -2.52
CA PHE A 162 -3.74 -6.55 -3.22
C PHE A 162 -3.78 -8.02 -3.64
N ALA A 163 -4.17 -8.92 -2.74
CA ALA A 163 -4.29 -10.35 -3.03
C ALA A 163 -5.32 -10.63 -4.13
N VAL A 164 -6.52 -10.04 -4.04
CA VAL A 164 -7.59 -10.22 -5.03
C VAL A 164 -7.11 -9.73 -6.41
N MET A 165 -6.55 -8.52 -6.48
CA MET A 165 -6.05 -7.97 -7.74
C MET A 165 -4.89 -8.78 -8.32
N ALA A 166 -3.98 -9.28 -7.47
CA ALA A 166 -2.85 -10.09 -7.90
C ALA A 166 -3.31 -11.45 -8.47
N VAL A 167 -4.31 -12.08 -7.83
CA VAL A 167 -4.92 -13.32 -8.33
C VAL A 167 -5.57 -13.08 -9.69
N VAL A 168 -6.40 -12.03 -9.81
CA VAL A 168 -7.04 -11.66 -11.09
C VAL A 168 -5.99 -11.46 -12.17
N LEU A 169 -4.96 -10.64 -11.91
CA LEU A 169 -3.90 -10.37 -12.85
C LEU A 169 -3.18 -11.66 -13.31
N THR A 170 -2.86 -12.54 -12.36
CA THR A 170 -2.17 -13.81 -12.64
C THR A 170 -3.04 -14.73 -13.50
N VAL A 171 -4.34 -14.84 -13.21
CA VAL A 171 -5.29 -15.64 -13.99
C VAL A 171 -5.39 -15.11 -15.42
N PHE A 172 -5.49 -13.80 -15.61
CA PHE A 172 -5.54 -13.18 -16.94
C PHE A 172 -4.26 -13.40 -17.73
N LEU A 173 -3.09 -13.17 -17.12
CA LEU A 173 -1.80 -13.39 -17.77
C LEU A 173 -1.61 -14.86 -18.17
N ASN A 174 -2.05 -15.80 -17.33
CA ASN A 174 -1.98 -17.23 -17.66
C ASN A 174 -2.90 -17.61 -18.82
N ARG A 175 -4.06 -16.96 -18.97
CA ARG A 175 -4.94 -17.18 -20.13
C ARG A 175 -4.31 -16.63 -21.41
N LEU A 176 -3.74 -15.42 -21.35
CA LEU A 176 -3.10 -14.77 -22.49
C LEU A 176 -1.82 -15.46 -22.96
N ARG A 177 -1.10 -16.15 -22.06
CA ARG A 177 0.08 -16.96 -22.41
C ARG A 177 -0.27 -18.30 -23.09
N ARG A 178 -1.52 -18.74 -23.00
CA ARG A 178 -2.01 -20.01 -23.57
C ARG A 178 -2.74 -19.82 -24.91
N ALA A 179 -3.15 -18.58 -25.22
CA ALA A 179 -3.80 -18.21 -26.47
C ALA A 179 -2.74 -17.82 -27.51
#